data_AF-A0A1I3U9W3-F1
#
_entry.id   AF-A0A1I3U9W3-F1
#
_cell.length_a   1.000
_cell.length_b   1.000
_cell.length_c   1.000
_cell.angle_alpha   90.00
_cell.angle_beta   90.00
_cell.angle_gamma   90.00
#
_symmetry.space_group_name_H-M   'P 1'
#
loop_
_entity.id
_entity.type
_entity.pdbx_description
1 polymer ?
#
loop_
_entity_poly.entity_id
_entity_poly.type
_entity_poly.pdbx_seq_one_letter_code
_entity_poly.pdbx_strand_id
1 'polypeptide(L)'
;MRLCAHYLPHGAWLEEGALLRGAGRSAGVPGAPAHGRADPSGPLDTARELSRARPDAELTVVAEGQLGGATTRACVLNALDRFAAR
;
A
#
# COMPACT_ATOMS: atom_id res chain seq x y z
N MET A 1 -12.55 5.53 -14.15
CA MET A 1 -11.32 5.57 -14.98
C MET A 1 -10.85 6.97 -15.39
N ARG A 2 -11.58 8.07 -15.19
CA ARG A 2 -11.13 9.42 -15.60
C ARG A 2 -9.91 9.92 -14.84
N LEU A 3 -9.86 9.71 -13.52
CA LEU A 3 -8.72 10.12 -12.70
C LEU A 3 -7.47 9.34 -13.10
N CYS A 4 -7.51 8.01 -13.11
CA CYS A 4 -6.36 7.20 -13.50
C CYS A 4 -5.84 7.54 -14.90
N ALA A 5 -6.73 7.68 -15.88
CA ALA A 5 -6.36 8.04 -17.25
C ALA A 5 -5.79 9.46 -17.39
N HIS A 6 -6.05 10.35 -16.43
CA HIS A 6 -5.52 11.71 -16.43
C HIS A 6 -4.20 11.82 -15.66
N TYR A 7 -4.10 11.24 -14.46
CA TYR A 7 -2.94 11.43 -13.59
C TYR A 7 -1.80 10.45 -13.87
N LEU A 8 -2.11 9.16 -14.11
CA LEU A 8 -1.08 8.13 -14.19
C LEU A 8 -0.15 8.27 -15.42
N PRO A 9 -0.64 8.62 -16.64
CA PRO A 9 0.24 8.82 -17.80
C PRO A 9 1.24 9.97 -17.62
N HIS A 10 0.99 10.88 -16.69
CA HIS A 10 1.85 12.03 -16.39
C HIS A 10 2.67 11.83 -15.13
N GLY A 11 2.73 10.62 -14.56
CA GLY A 11 3.42 10.36 -13.29
C GLY A 11 2.89 11.22 -12.13
N ALA A 12 1.62 11.61 -12.21
CA ALA A 12 0.99 12.62 -11.34
C ALA A 12 1.78 13.95 -11.23
N TRP A 13 2.58 14.30 -12.25
CA TRP A 13 3.51 15.46 -12.24
C TRP A 13 4.49 15.47 -11.07
N LEU A 14 4.81 14.29 -10.55
CA LEU A 14 5.83 14.09 -9.53
C LEU A 14 7.15 13.66 -10.18
N GLU A 15 8.25 14.11 -9.58
CA GLU A 15 9.56 13.54 -9.88
C GLU A 15 9.58 12.04 -9.58
N GLU A 16 10.32 11.27 -10.38
CA GLU A 16 10.43 9.81 -10.18
C GLU A 16 10.88 9.48 -8.75
N GLY A 17 10.24 8.48 -8.13
CA GLY A 17 10.47 8.08 -6.75
C GLY A 17 10.11 9.10 -5.66
N ALA A 18 9.45 10.23 -5.98
CA ALA A 18 9.12 11.26 -4.98
C ALA A 18 8.27 10.73 -3.81
N LEU A 19 7.34 9.81 -4.07
CA LEU A 19 6.51 9.20 -3.02
C LEU A 19 7.34 8.35 -2.04
N LEU A 20 8.29 7.56 -2.56
CA LEU A 20 9.18 6.73 -1.72
C LEU A 20 10.13 7.59 -0.89
N ARG A 21 10.73 8.63 -1.48
CA ARG A 21 11.56 9.60 -0.73
C ARG A 21 10.74 10.33 0.34
N GLY A 22 9.49 10.66 0.04
CA GLY A 22 8.57 11.33 0.95
C GLY A 22 7.88 10.40 1.96
N ALA A 23 8.08 9.08 1.89
CA ALA A 23 7.29 8.13 2.65
C ALA A 23 7.43 8.38 4.16
N GLY A 24 8.64 8.66 4.64
CA GLY A 24 8.93 8.96 6.04
C GLY A 24 8.12 10.11 6.63
N ARG A 25 7.48 10.98 5.82
CA ARG A 25 6.54 12.01 6.31
C ARG A 25 5.31 11.45 7.02
N SER A 26 4.97 10.18 6.77
CA SER A 26 3.89 9.48 7.46
C SER A 26 4.36 8.71 8.70
N ALA A 27 5.64 8.84 9.08
CA ALA A 27 6.18 8.22 10.29
C ALA A 27 5.38 8.61 11.53
N GLY A 28 5.09 7.62 12.37
CA GLY A 28 4.27 7.78 13.56
C GLY A 28 2.76 7.67 13.31
N VAL A 29 2.29 7.65 12.05
CA VAL A 29 0.91 7.27 11.73
C VAL A 29 0.84 5.74 11.66
N PRO A 30 -0.02 5.08 12.46
CA PRO A 30 -0.20 3.63 12.38
C PRO A 30 -0.60 3.19 10.96
N GLY A 31 0.11 2.20 10.40
CA GLY A 31 -0.16 1.66 9.08
C GLY A 31 -0.03 0.14 9.06
N ALA A 32 -0.90 -0.52 8.29
CA ALA A 32 -0.88 -1.97 8.06
C ALA A 32 -1.15 -2.28 6.57
N PRO A 33 -0.18 -2.00 5.68
CA PRO A 33 -0.35 -2.22 4.26
C PRO A 33 -0.57 -3.71 3.97
N ALA A 34 -1.57 -4.00 3.11
CA ALA A 34 -1.83 -5.33 2.58
C ALA A 34 -1.83 -5.29 1.05
N HIS A 35 -1.10 -6.19 0.40
CA HIS A 35 -1.00 -6.24 -1.07
C HIS A 35 -1.26 -7.64 -1.62
N GLY A 36 -2.01 -7.71 -2.70
CA GLY A 36 -2.30 -8.95 -3.40
C GLY A 36 -1.13 -9.40 -4.27
N ARG A 37 -0.64 -10.63 -4.07
CA ARG A 37 0.43 -11.22 -4.91
C ARG A 37 -0.03 -11.39 -6.36
N ALA A 38 -1.33 -11.60 -6.58
CA ALA A 38 -1.92 -11.76 -7.90
C ALA A 38 -2.56 -10.45 -8.42
N ASP A 39 -2.17 -9.29 -7.91
CA ASP A 39 -2.71 -8.00 -8.35
C ASP A 39 -2.22 -7.63 -9.77
N PRO A 40 -3.12 -7.56 -10.78
CA PRO A 40 -2.73 -7.21 -12.14
C PRO A 40 -2.53 -5.70 -12.34
N SER A 41 -2.97 -4.86 -11.40
CA SER A 41 -2.93 -3.39 -11.52
C SER A 41 -1.68 -2.80 -10.89
N GLY A 42 -0.99 -3.53 -10.01
CA GLY A 42 0.19 -3.05 -9.29
C GLY A 42 1.16 -4.18 -8.95
N PRO A 43 2.44 -4.10 -9.35
CA PRO A 43 3.43 -5.11 -9.02
C PRO A 43 3.74 -5.12 -7.51
N LEU A 44 3.96 -6.31 -6.96
CA LEU A 44 4.30 -6.50 -5.55
C LEU A 44 5.58 -5.75 -5.14
N ASP A 45 6.51 -5.53 -6.07
CA ASP A 45 7.79 -4.90 -5.77
C ASP A 45 7.63 -3.44 -5.33
N THR A 46 6.65 -2.69 -5.86
CA THR A 46 6.34 -1.33 -5.40
C THR A 46 5.88 -1.34 -3.94
N ALA A 47 5.05 -2.31 -3.54
CA ALA A 47 4.63 -2.45 -2.14
C ALA A 47 5.81 -2.78 -1.22
N ARG A 48 6.75 -3.62 -1.69
CA ARG A 48 7.97 -3.95 -0.94
C ARG A 48 8.90 -2.74 -0.79
N GLU A 49 9.05 -1.93 -1.83
CA GLU A 49 9.82 -0.68 -1.77
C GLU A 49 9.23 0.30 -0.76
N LEU A 50 7.91 0.46 -0.76
CA LEU A 50 7.22 1.28 0.24
C LEU A 50 7.46 0.75 1.66
N SER A 51 7.38 -0.56 1.88
CA SER A 51 7.62 -1.16 3.20
C SER A 51 9.07 -0.96 3.67
N ARG A 52 10.06 -0.99 2.77
CA ARG A 52 11.45 -0.63 3.11
C ARG A 52 11.59 0.85 3.48
N ALA A 53 10.85 1.74 2.82
CA ALA A 53 10.84 3.17 3.13
C ALA A 53 10.00 3.54 4.37
N ARG A 54 9.12 2.64 4.83
CA ARG A 54 8.23 2.76 6.00
C ARG A 54 8.35 1.51 6.88
N PRO A 55 9.49 1.28 7.54
CA PRO A 55 9.72 0.06 8.31
C PRO A 55 8.79 -0.10 9.52
N ASP A 56 8.16 0.98 9.99
CA ASP A 56 7.12 0.99 11.02
C ASP A 56 5.75 0.48 10.52
N ALA A 57 5.58 0.29 9.21
CA ALA A 57 4.37 -0.26 8.59
C ALA A 57 4.70 -1.60 7.90
N GLU A 58 4.42 -2.70 8.58
CA GLU A 58 4.68 -4.05 8.08
C GLU A 58 3.73 -4.42 6.92
N LEU A 59 4.31 -4.83 5.78
CA LEU A 59 3.56 -5.27 4.60
C LEU A 59 3.09 -6.72 4.75
N THR A 60 1.77 -6.91 4.71
CA THR A 60 1.16 -8.23 4.55
C THR A 60 0.94 -8.55 3.08
N VAL A 61 1.48 -9.67 2.60
CA VAL A 61 1.24 -10.15 1.23
C VAL A 61 0.22 -11.27 1.26
N VAL A 62 -0.86 -11.11 0.50
CA VAL A 62 -1.95 -12.08 0.40
C VAL A 62 -2.00 -12.71 -0.99
N ALA A 63 -2.66 -13.85 -1.18
CA ALA A 63 -2.67 -14.54 -2.46
C ALA A 63 -3.63 -13.88 -3.48
N GLU A 64 -4.64 -13.17 -2.98
CA GLU A 64 -5.70 -12.54 -3.77
C GLU A 64 -5.17 -11.42 -4.69
N GLY A 65 -6.00 -11.01 -5.66
CA GLY A 65 -5.69 -9.91 -6.58
C GLY A 65 -6.14 -8.54 -6.06
N GLN A 66 -6.23 -7.56 -6.96
CA GLN A 66 -6.53 -6.14 -6.67
C GLN A 66 -7.78 -5.92 -5.78
N LEU A 67 -8.82 -6.71 -5.99
CA LEU A 67 -10.09 -6.56 -5.27
C LEU A 67 -10.03 -7.14 -3.84
N GLY A 68 -8.96 -7.87 -3.52
CA GLY A 68 -8.82 -8.62 -2.29
C GLY A 68 -9.80 -9.79 -2.18
N GLY A 69 -9.84 -10.39 -1.01
CA GLY A 69 -10.76 -11.47 -0.66
C GLY A 69 -10.94 -11.60 0.85
N ALA A 70 -11.34 -12.80 1.29
CA ALA A 70 -11.55 -13.08 2.71
C ALA A 70 -10.28 -12.85 3.54
N THR A 71 -9.10 -13.21 3.01
CA THR A 71 -7.82 -13.00 3.72
C THR A 71 -7.51 -11.53 3.85
N THR A 72 -7.61 -10.77 2.74
CA THR A 72 -7.41 -9.31 2.77
C THR A 72 -8.34 -8.65 3.78
N ARG A 73 -9.62 -9.03 3.79
CA ARG A 73 -10.60 -8.52 4.75
C ARG A 73 -10.20 -8.83 6.19
N ALA A 74 -9.79 -10.06 6.47
CA ALA A 74 -9.34 -10.46 7.80
C ALA A 74 -8.10 -9.66 8.25
N CYS A 75 -7.13 -9.46 7.36
CA CYS A 75 -5.94 -8.63 7.63
C CYS A 75 -6.33 -7.19 8.01
N VAL A 76 -7.23 -6.58 7.25
CA VAL A 76 -7.71 -5.21 7.51
C VAL A 76 -8.44 -5.13 8.85
N LEU A 77 -9.36 -6.05 9.12
CA LEU A 77 -10.10 -6.07 10.40
C LEU A 77 -9.16 -6.25 11.59
N ASN A 78 -8.24 -7.21 11.52
CA ASN A 78 -7.26 -7.42 12.59
C ASN A 78 -6.36 -6.19 12.81
N ALA A 79 -5.95 -5.51 11.74
CA ALA A 79 -5.19 -4.27 11.87
C ALA A 79 -6.01 -3.17 12.58
N LEU A 80 -7.28 -3.00 12.21
CA LEU A 80 -8.17 -2.03 12.84
C LEU A 80 -8.38 -2.34 14.33
N ASP A 81 -8.59 -3.60 14.69
CA ASP A 81 -8.73 -4.02 16.09
C ASP A 81 -7.46 -3.68 16.91
N ARG A 82 -6.27 -3.96 16.36
CA ARG A 82 -5.00 -3.60 17.01
C ARG A 82 -4.83 -2.09 17.16
N PHE A 83 -5.29 -1.29 16.20
CA PHE A 83 -5.20 0.16 16.28
C PHE A 83 -6.19 0.75 17.28
N ALA A 84 -7.38 0.16 17.43
CA ALA A 84 -8.38 0.59 18.41
C ALA A 84 -7.96 0.32 19.87
N ALA A 85 -7.04 -0.63 20.08
CA ALA A 85 -6.52 -0.99 21.40
C ALA A 85 -5.32 -0.12 21.85
N ARG A 86 -4.90 0.88 21.06
CA ARG A 86 -3.77 1.79 21.35
C ARG A 86 -4.29 3.12 21.88
#